data_AF-A0A060ZA85-F1
#
_entry.id   AF-A0A060ZA85-F1
#
_cell.length_a   1.000
_cell.length_b   1.000
_cell.length_c   1.000
_cell.angle_alpha   90.00
_cell.angle_beta   90.00
_cell.angle_gamma   90.00
#
_symmetry.space_group_name_H-M   'P 1'
#
loop_
_entity.id
_entity.type
_entity.pdbx_description
1 polymer ?
#
loop_
_entity_poly.entity_id
_entity_poly.type
_entity_poly.pdbx_seq_one_letter_code
_entity_poly.pdbx_strand_id
1 'polypeptide(L)'
;NTHWLITPSSLSHLFPVSNRFCDGWIQSFLNAAERCNPFLLRQILENFKLKAIQDMNSLKRFIRQAESSHYALFRCCQFLQGCGNGDVLLQNAHAEHRDLPEACSIIRVLDEFLGEQQAQG
;
A
#
# COMPACT_ATOMS: atom_id res chain seq x y z
N ASN A 1 -36.01 -3.98 14.69
CA ASN A 1 -35.11 -3.94 15.87
C ASN A 1 -33.89 -4.80 15.54
N THR A 2 -33.05 -4.34 14.61
CA THR A 2 -31.84 -5.04 14.17
C THR A 2 -30.68 -4.08 14.42
N HIS A 3 -30.20 -4.15 15.65
CA HIS A 3 -28.97 -3.55 16.09
C HIS A 3 -27.84 -4.18 15.26
N TRP A 4 -27.28 -3.40 14.33
CA TRP A 4 -26.16 -3.78 13.48
C TRP A 4 -24.92 -3.98 14.37
N LEU A 5 -24.83 -5.13 15.02
CA LEU A 5 -23.60 -5.64 15.61
C LEU A 5 -22.65 -5.98 14.46
N ILE A 6 -22.08 -4.94 13.85
CA ILE A 6 -20.89 -5.06 13.03
C ILE A 6 -19.77 -5.35 14.01
N THR A 7 -19.62 -6.63 14.38
CA THR A 7 -18.45 -7.09 15.12
C THR A 7 -17.24 -7.07 14.17
N PRO A 8 -16.04 -6.67 14.61
CA PRO A 8 -14.84 -6.61 13.76
C PRO A 8 -14.55 -7.93 13.00
N SER A 9 -14.93 -9.05 13.61
CA SER A 9 -14.81 -10.42 13.08
C SER A 9 -15.73 -10.73 11.87
N SER A 10 -16.75 -9.93 11.60
CA SER A 10 -17.64 -10.12 10.44
C SER A 10 -17.18 -9.34 9.21
N LEU A 11 -16.33 -8.31 9.38
CA LEU A 11 -15.79 -7.51 8.28
C LEU A 11 -14.58 -8.18 7.60
N SER A 12 -13.85 -9.04 8.31
CA SER A 12 -12.69 -9.77 7.79
C SER A 12 -13.03 -10.71 6.61
N HIS A 13 -14.25 -11.24 6.55
CA HIS A 13 -14.72 -12.07 5.44
C HIS A 13 -15.20 -11.28 4.21
N LEU A 14 -15.52 -9.97 4.35
CA LEU A 14 -15.93 -9.11 3.22
C LEU A 14 -14.75 -8.40 2.54
N PHE A 15 -13.61 -8.25 3.23
CA PHE A 15 -12.40 -7.63 2.71
C PHE A 15 -11.22 -8.62 2.79
N PRO A 16 -11.19 -9.66 1.93
CA PRO A 16 -10.17 -10.70 1.98
C PRO A 16 -8.75 -10.22 1.63
N VAL A 17 -8.59 -8.94 1.30
CA VAL A 17 -7.30 -8.33 0.95
C VAL A 17 -7.13 -7.05 1.78
N SER A 18 -6.76 -7.21 3.05
CA SER A 18 -6.16 -6.12 3.84
C SER A 18 -4.65 -6.26 3.76
N ASN A 19 -3.95 -5.15 3.53
CA ASN A 19 -2.50 -5.10 3.63
C ASN A 19 -2.08 -4.33 4.89
N ARG A 20 -0.81 -4.49 5.29
CA ARG A 20 -0.28 -3.92 6.54
C ARG A 20 -0.45 -2.40 6.62
N PHE A 21 -0.53 -1.73 5.46
CA PHE A 21 -0.85 -0.31 5.40
C PHE A 21 -2.24 -0.03 5.98
N CYS A 22 -3.26 -0.71 5.50
CA CYS A 22 -4.64 -0.53 5.94
C CYS A 22 -4.87 -0.87 7.41
N ASP A 23 -4.15 -1.85 7.97
CA ASP A 23 -4.34 -2.32 9.35
C ASP A 23 -4.16 -1.20 10.40
N GLY A 24 -3.13 -0.36 10.27
CA GLY A 24 -2.91 0.76 11.19
C GLY A 24 -3.97 1.86 11.07
N TRP A 25 -4.42 2.11 9.83
CA TRP A 25 -5.40 3.14 9.54
C TRP A 25 -6.81 2.74 9.96
N ILE A 26 -7.19 1.47 9.77
CA ILE A 26 -8.51 0.99 10.16
C ILE A 26 -8.68 0.99 11.68
N GLN A 27 -7.64 0.61 12.43
CA GLN A 27 -7.65 0.71 13.89
C GLN A 27 -7.81 2.16 14.36
N SER A 28 -7.06 3.09 13.76
CA SER A 28 -7.19 4.52 14.05
C SER A 28 -8.60 5.04 13.76
N PHE A 29 -9.17 4.61 12.63
CA PHE A 29 -10.51 4.99 12.20
C PHE A 29 -11.60 4.47 13.14
N LEU A 30 -11.54 3.19 13.53
CA LEU A 30 -12.48 2.58 14.48
C LEU A 30 -12.44 3.30 15.84
N ASN A 31 -11.24 3.56 16.36
CA ASN A 31 -11.06 4.31 17.61
C ASN A 31 -11.67 5.72 17.55
N ALA A 32 -11.58 6.40 16.40
CA ALA A 32 -12.20 7.71 16.21
C ALA A 32 -13.73 7.63 16.07
N ALA A 33 -14.23 6.57 15.44
CA ALA A 33 -15.65 6.31 15.28
C ALA A 33 -16.33 6.01 16.63
N GLU A 34 -15.70 5.19 17.48
CA GLU A 34 -16.17 4.93 18.85
C GLU A 34 -16.29 6.21 19.68
N ARG A 35 -15.35 7.14 19.49
CA ARG A 35 -15.36 8.46 20.15
C ARG A 35 -16.36 9.44 19.53
N CYS A 36 -17.09 9.03 18.49
CA CYS A 36 -18.06 9.85 17.75
C CYS A 36 -17.51 11.23 17.36
N ASN A 37 -16.23 11.32 16.94
CA ASN A 37 -15.58 12.57 16.58
C ASN A 37 -15.45 12.71 15.05
N PRO A 38 -16.32 13.48 14.37
CA PRO A 38 -16.31 13.60 12.91
C PRO A 38 -15.06 14.30 12.37
N PHE A 39 -14.48 15.24 13.14
CA PHE A 39 -13.28 15.95 12.73
C PHE A 39 -12.07 15.02 12.73
N LEU A 40 -11.93 14.18 13.76
CA LEU A 40 -10.87 13.19 13.84
C LEU A 40 -10.98 12.15 12.72
N LEU A 41 -12.19 11.67 12.42
CA LEU A 41 -12.43 10.76 11.30
C LEU A 41 -11.97 11.38 9.97
N ARG A 42 -12.36 12.63 9.71
CA ARG A 42 -11.92 13.36 8.51
C ARG A 42 -10.40 13.50 8.47
N GLN A 43 -9.77 13.84 9.58
CA GLN A 43 -8.32 13.98 9.66
C GLN A 43 -7.59 12.67 9.35
N ILE A 44 -8.09 11.55 9.88
CA ILE A 44 -7.53 10.21 9.62
C ILE A 44 -7.64 9.88 8.12
N LEU A 45 -8.80 10.11 7.50
CA LEU A 45 -9.00 9.86 6.07
C LEU A 45 -8.12 10.74 5.18
N GLU A 46 -7.97 12.03 5.53
CA GLU A 46 -7.09 12.94 4.81
C GLU A 46 -5.62 12.53 4.92
N ASN A 47 -5.17 12.12 6.12
CA ASN A 47 -3.81 11.62 6.33
C ASN A 47 -3.55 10.30 5.61
N PHE A 48 -4.53 9.38 5.60
CA PHE A 48 -4.49 8.15 4.83
C PHE A 48 -4.28 8.44 3.34
N LYS A 49 -5.11 9.33 2.78
CA LYS A 49 -5.02 9.76 1.38
C LYS A 49 -3.66 10.39 1.07
N LEU A 50 -3.19 11.31 1.92
CA LEU A 50 -1.90 11.95 1.76
C LEU A 50 -0.75 10.94 1.76
N LYS A 51 -0.78 9.98 2.67
CA LYS A 51 0.24 8.94 2.77
C LYS A 51 0.24 8.03 1.53
N ALA A 52 -0.93 7.61 1.05
CA ALA A 52 -1.04 6.81 -0.18
C ALA A 52 -0.47 7.57 -1.40
N ILE A 53 -0.77 8.87 -1.53
CA ILE A 53 -0.22 9.73 -2.59
C ILE A 53 1.30 9.85 -2.46
N GLN A 54 1.82 10.05 -1.25
CA GLN A 54 3.25 10.14 -1.00
C GLN A 54 3.99 8.86 -1.37
N ASP A 55 3.42 7.70 -0.99
CA ASP A 55 4.02 6.41 -1.27
C ASP A 55 4.04 6.13 -2.79
N MET A 56 2.95 6.47 -3.50
CA MET A 56 2.87 6.38 -4.96
C MET A 56 3.90 7.28 -5.66
N ASN A 57 4.01 8.53 -5.23
CA ASN A 57 4.99 9.47 -5.80
C ASN A 57 6.44 9.04 -5.52
N SER A 58 6.69 8.46 -4.34
CA SER A 58 7.99 7.91 -3.99
C SER A 58 8.34 6.73 -4.90
N LEU A 59 7.40 5.81 -5.14
CA LEU A 59 7.60 4.69 -6.06
C LEU A 59 7.93 5.17 -7.47
N LYS A 60 7.16 6.12 -8.03
CA LYS A 60 7.43 6.69 -9.37
C LYS A 60 8.84 7.24 -9.49
N ARG A 61 9.33 7.91 -8.44
CA ARG A 61 10.71 8.41 -8.40
C ARG A 61 11.73 7.28 -8.33
N PHE A 62 11.48 6.26 -7.52
CA PHE A 62 12.38 5.11 -7.41
C PHE A 62 12.47 4.32 -8.71
N ILE A 63 11.36 4.08 -9.41
CA ILE A 63 11.36 3.36 -10.70
C ILE A 63 12.24 4.09 -11.72
N ARG A 64 12.06 5.41 -11.88
CA ARG A 64 12.91 6.22 -12.77
C ARG A 64 14.39 6.19 -12.39
N GLN A 65 14.70 6.16 -11.10
CA GLN A 65 16.10 6.07 -10.65
C GLN A 65 16.69 4.68 -10.87
N ALA A 66 15.89 3.63 -10.69
CA ALA A 66 16.30 2.25 -10.84
C ALA A 66 16.70 1.90 -12.28
N GLU A 67 16.18 2.62 -13.29
CA GLU A 67 16.64 2.52 -14.68
C GLU A 67 18.15 2.78 -14.84
N SER A 68 18.74 3.59 -13.96
CA SER A 68 20.15 4.01 -14.04
C SER A 68 21.00 3.53 -12.86
N SER A 69 20.41 2.89 -11.84
CA SER A 69 21.11 2.54 -10.60
C SER A 69 20.53 1.31 -9.91
N HIS A 70 21.36 0.25 -9.82
CA HIS A 70 21.05 -0.95 -9.04
C HIS A 70 20.85 -0.66 -7.54
N TYR A 71 21.53 0.35 -6.99
CA TYR A 71 21.30 0.78 -5.61
C TYR A 71 19.91 1.39 -5.43
N ALA A 72 19.44 2.18 -6.40
CA ALA A 72 18.08 2.71 -6.37
C ALA A 72 17.02 1.61 -6.52
N LEU A 73 17.30 0.57 -7.32
CA LEU A 73 16.44 -0.63 -7.41
C LEU A 73 16.31 -1.32 -6.05
N PHE A 74 17.43 -1.57 -5.35
CA PHE A 74 17.39 -2.16 -4.01
C PHE A 74 16.62 -1.28 -3.01
N ARG A 75 16.82 0.03 -3.04
CA ARG A 75 16.05 0.99 -2.22
C ARG A 75 14.55 0.95 -2.51
N CYS A 76 14.18 0.74 -3.78
CA CYS A 76 12.79 0.54 -4.19
C CYS A 76 12.21 -0.73 -3.56
N CYS A 77 12.93 -1.87 -3.62
CA CYS A 77 12.52 -3.11 -2.95
C CYS A 77 12.29 -2.91 -1.45
N GLN A 78 13.26 -2.28 -0.76
CA GLN A 78 13.15 -2.01 0.67
C GLN A 78 11.93 -1.11 1.00
N PHE A 79 11.68 -0.11 0.16
CA PHE A 79 10.51 0.75 0.31
C PHE A 79 9.20 -0.03 0.16
N LEU A 80 9.08 -0.87 -0.87
CA LEU A 80 7.89 -1.69 -1.13
C LEU A 80 7.61 -2.69 0.00
N GLN A 81 8.65 -3.28 0.59
CA GLN A 81 8.54 -4.14 1.78
C GLN A 81 8.15 -3.36 3.04
N GLY A 82 8.64 -2.14 3.18
CA GLY A 82 8.48 -1.30 4.37
C GLY A 82 7.13 -0.57 4.44
N CYS A 83 6.61 -0.08 3.32
CA CYS A 83 5.42 0.77 3.30
C CYS A 83 4.12 0.03 3.66
N GLY A 84 4.10 -1.30 3.56
CA GLY A 84 2.92 -2.12 3.86
C GLY A 84 1.81 -2.06 2.81
N ASN A 85 2.00 -1.27 1.73
CA ASN A 85 1.10 -1.12 0.59
C ASN A 85 1.77 -1.58 -0.74
N GLY A 86 2.85 -2.35 -0.65
CA GLY A 86 3.74 -2.64 -1.78
C GLY A 86 3.04 -3.35 -2.94
N ASP A 87 2.13 -4.26 -2.63
CA ASP A 87 1.29 -5.00 -3.58
C ASP A 87 0.41 -4.07 -4.43
N VAL A 88 -0.35 -3.18 -3.79
CA VAL A 88 -1.23 -2.22 -4.46
C VAL A 88 -0.41 -1.20 -5.25
N LEU A 89 0.74 -0.77 -4.72
CA LEU A 89 1.63 0.17 -5.40
C LEU A 89 2.25 -0.45 -6.65
N LEU A 90 2.68 -1.72 -6.60
CA LEU A 90 3.19 -2.46 -7.75
C LEU A 90 2.15 -2.68 -8.83
N GLN A 91 0.94 -3.12 -8.45
CA GLN A 91 -0.17 -3.26 -9.39
C GLN A 91 -0.49 -1.94 -10.11
N ASN A 92 -0.48 -0.82 -9.38
CA ASN A 92 -0.66 0.50 -9.98
C ASN A 92 0.50 0.87 -10.92
N ALA A 93 1.76 0.61 -10.54
CA ALA A 93 2.90 0.87 -11.40
C ALA A 93 2.84 0.08 -12.71
N HIS A 94 2.42 -1.19 -12.67
CA HIS A 94 2.13 -1.99 -13.87
C HIS A 94 1.08 -1.35 -14.76
N ALA A 95 -0.01 -0.87 -14.17
CA ALA A 95 -1.09 -0.23 -14.93
C ALA A 95 -0.64 1.10 -15.56
N GLU A 96 0.14 1.92 -14.84
CA GLU A 96 0.60 3.22 -15.31
C GLU A 96 1.76 3.17 -16.30
N HIS A 97 2.60 2.13 -16.26
CA HIS A 97 3.85 2.07 -17.05
C HIS A 97 3.84 0.99 -18.13
N ARG A 98 2.66 0.46 -18.46
CA ARG A 98 2.47 -0.57 -19.50
C ARG A 98 3.14 -0.21 -20.84
N ASP A 99 3.17 1.07 -21.19
CA ASP A 99 3.69 1.56 -22.47
C ASP A 99 5.19 1.96 -22.43
N LEU A 100 5.86 1.80 -21.28
CA LEU A 100 7.26 2.16 -21.05
C LEU A 100 8.10 0.88 -20.80
N PRO A 101 8.87 0.41 -21.80
CA PRO A 101 9.62 -0.86 -21.72
C PRO A 101 10.62 -0.91 -20.57
N GLU A 102 11.34 0.18 -20.34
CA GLU A 102 12.37 0.29 -19.31
C GLU A 102 11.76 0.18 -17.90
N ALA A 103 10.67 0.91 -17.67
CA ALA A 103 9.92 0.85 -16.42
C ALA A 103 9.29 -0.54 -16.20
N CYS A 104 8.74 -1.16 -17.25
CA CYS A 104 8.20 -2.53 -17.18
C CYS A 104 9.26 -3.55 -16.75
N SER A 105 10.49 -3.44 -17.28
CA SER A 105 11.60 -4.33 -16.90
C SER A 105 11.94 -4.20 -15.41
N ILE A 106 12.04 -2.95 -14.92
CA ILE A 106 12.27 -2.67 -13.50
C ILE A 106 11.15 -3.24 -12.64
N ILE A 107 9.89 -2.98 -12.99
CA ILE A 107 8.72 -3.45 -12.25
C ILE A 107 8.69 -4.98 -12.18
N ARG A 108 9.00 -5.67 -13.28
CA ARG A 108 9.08 -7.14 -13.30
C ARG A 108 10.14 -7.68 -12.34
N VAL A 109 11.33 -7.07 -12.32
CA VAL A 109 12.40 -7.46 -11.39
C VAL A 109 11.98 -7.23 -9.93
N LEU A 110 11.25 -6.15 -9.66
CA LEU A 110 10.70 -5.87 -8.33
C LEU A 110 9.69 -6.96 -7.90
N ASP A 111 8.79 -7.39 -8.79
CA ASP A 111 7.85 -8.49 -8.52
C ASP A 111 8.57 -9.80 -8.21
N GLU A 112 9.57 -10.17 -9.03
CA GLU A 112 10.35 -11.39 -8.83
C GLU A 112 11.04 -11.37 -7.47
N PHE A 113 11.74 -10.27 -7.14
CA PHE A 113 12.45 -10.13 -5.87
C PHE A 113 11.50 -10.17 -4.66
N LEU A 114 10.33 -9.54 -4.75
CA LEU A 114 9.36 -9.54 -3.65
C LEU A 114 8.67 -10.89 -3.49
N GLY A 115 8.40 -11.59 -4.58
CA GLY A 115 7.86 -12.95 -4.57
C GLY A 115 8.83 -13.98 -3.97
N GLU A 116 10.11 -13.90 -4.32
CA GLU A 116 11.16 -14.77 -3.74
C GLU A 116 11.29 -14.57 -2.22
N GLN A 117 11.25 -13.32 -1.77
CA GLN A 117 11.34 -12.99 -0.35
C GLN A 117 10.12 -13.45 0.46
N GLN A 118 8.93 -13.50 -0.15
CA GLN A 118 7.72 -14.05 0.48
C GLN A 118 7.71 -15.58 0.51
N ALA A 119 8.38 -16.25 -0.44
CA ALA A 119 8.47 -17.70 -0.49
C ALA A 119 9.52 -18.30 0.46
N GLN A 120 10.44 -17.48 0.98
CA GLN A 120 11.54 -17.90 1.87
C GLN A 120 11.30 -17.57 3.36
N GLY A 121 10.18 -16.92 3.71
CA GLY A 121 9.79 -16.57 5.09
C GLY A 121 8.55 -17.33 5.54
#